data_AF-A0A9E1N1R7-F1
#
_entry.id   AF-A0A9E1N1R7-F1
#
_cell.length_a   1.000
_cell.length_b   1.000
_cell.length_c   1.000
_cell.angle_alpha   90.00
_cell.angle_beta   90.00
_cell.angle_gamma   90.00
#
_symmetry.space_group_name_H-M   'P 1'
#
loop_
_entity.id
_entity.type
_entity.pdbx_description
1 polymer ?
#
loop_
_entity_poly.entity_id
_entity_poly.type
_entity_poly.pdbx_seq_one_letter_code
_entity_poly.pdbx_strand_id
1 'polypeptide(L)'
;MNAEVPDKYRTVGVLYAVAGLVNIMVGWFVGYMIWGVGCGTCLLIATLGLCPLGYFCGFISFLLIPLGVLELTIGFLVLGNPESVKGMVGYLPLFEIPAFLLGGIVSPVMGVVALVMLRDPEVRGYIEG
;
A
#
# COMPACT_ATOMS: atom_id res chain seq x y z
N MET A 1 12.76 21.97 21.30
CA MET A 1 11.93 21.03 22.10
C MET A 1 11.70 19.84 21.20
N ASN A 2 12.18 18.64 21.55
CA ASN A 2 11.84 17.45 20.77
C ASN A 2 10.33 17.26 20.93
N ALA A 3 9.57 17.60 19.89
CA ALA A 3 8.14 17.37 19.90
C ALA A 3 7.92 15.88 20.12
N GLU A 4 7.20 15.54 21.18
CA GLU A 4 6.89 14.14 21.47
C GLU A 4 6.09 13.59 20.28
N VAL A 5 6.60 12.53 19.65
CA VAL A 5 6.01 11.98 18.43
C VAL A 5 4.67 11.35 18.79
N PRO A 6 3.55 11.77 18.18
CA PRO A 6 2.24 11.22 18.52
C PRO A 6 2.18 9.71 18.31
N ASP A 7 1.54 8.98 19.24
CA ASP A 7 1.44 7.51 19.17
C ASP A 7 0.71 7.03 17.91
N LYS A 8 -0.27 7.81 17.43
CA LYS A 8 -0.96 7.55 16.16
C LYS A 8 -0.02 7.62 14.97
N TYR A 9 0.95 8.53 14.97
CA TYR A 9 1.94 8.64 13.90
C TYR A 9 2.90 7.45 13.89
N ARG A 10 3.33 6.97 15.07
CA ARG A 10 4.11 5.72 15.19
C ARG A 10 3.31 4.50 14.72
N THR A 11 2.03 4.45 15.06
CA THR A 11 1.12 3.39 14.61
C THR A 11 1.03 3.36 13.08
N VAL A 12 0.93 4.52 12.42
CA VAL A 12 0.99 4.62 10.95
C VAL A 12 2.29 4.04 10.40
N GLY A 13 3.44 4.32 11.03
CA GLY A 13 4.72 3.73 10.66
C GLY A 13 4.73 2.19 10.74
N VAL A 14 4.16 1.62 11.80
CA VAL A 14 4.00 0.15 11.95
C VAL A 14 3.07 -0.40 10.86
N LEU A 15 1.95 0.27 10.59
CA LEU A 15 1.01 -0.16 9.55
C LEU A 15 1.68 -0.23 8.18
N TYR A 16 2.49 0.76 7.80
CA TYR A 16 3.22 0.74 6.55
C TYR A 16 4.31 -0.33 6.50
N ALA A 17 5.02 -0.57 7.60
CA ALA A 17 5.99 -1.66 7.65
C ALA A 17 5.31 -3.03 7.46
N VAL A 18 4.15 -3.24 8.09
CA VAL A 18 3.37 -4.48 7.94
C VAL A 18 2.79 -4.60 6.54
N ALA A 19 2.21 -3.53 5.98
CA ALA A 19 1.70 -3.50 4.61
C ALA A 19 2.80 -3.87 3.61
N GLY A 20 3.97 -3.24 3.76
CA GLY A 20 5.11 -3.47 2.90
C GLY A 20 5.60 -4.91 2.93
N LEU A 21 5.72 -5.50 4.12
CA LEU A 21 6.06 -6.92 4.29
C LEU A 21 5.04 -7.83 3.61
N VAL A 22 3.75 -7.58 3.81
CA VAL A 22 2.69 -8.42 3.23
C VAL A 22 2.70 -8.33 1.71
N ASN A 23 2.88 -7.14 1.13
CA ASN A 23 2.93 -6.96 -0.31
C ASN A 23 4.14 -7.62 -0.97
N ILE A 24 5.31 -7.53 -0.35
CA ILE A 24 6.53 -8.19 -0.83
C ILE A 24 6.41 -9.71 -0.72
N MET A 25 5.90 -10.22 0.39
CA MET A 25 5.92 -11.66 0.67
C MET A 25 4.81 -12.43 -0.07
N VAL A 26 3.59 -11.90 -0.09
CA VAL A 26 2.40 -12.64 -0.54
C VAL A 26 1.43 -11.81 -1.37
N GLY A 27 1.44 -10.47 -1.28
CA GLY A 27 0.47 -9.61 -1.97
C GLY A 27 0.54 -9.72 -3.49
N TRP A 28 1.76 -9.73 -4.07
CA TRP A 28 1.94 -9.91 -5.52
C TRP A 28 1.40 -11.26 -6.02
N PHE A 29 1.59 -12.33 -5.25
CA PHE A 29 1.13 -13.66 -5.59
C PHE A 29 -0.40 -13.76 -5.51
N VAL A 30 -1.00 -13.22 -4.45
CA VAL A 30 -2.46 -13.17 -4.29
C VAL A 30 -3.09 -12.34 -5.42
N GLY A 31 -2.51 -11.18 -5.76
CA GLY A 31 -2.96 -10.37 -6.88
C GLY A 31 -2.88 -11.11 -8.22
N TYR A 32 -1.77 -11.83 -8.47
CA TYR A 32 -1.61 -12.67 -9.65
C TYR A 32 -2.67 -13.77 -9.74
N MET A 33 -3.01 -14.42 -8.61
CA MET A 33 -4.04 -15.46 -8.59
C MET A 33 -5.44 -14.88 -8.86
N ILE A 34 -5.77 -13.72 -8.29
CA ILE A 34 -7.08 -13.08 -8.48
C ILE A 34 -7.24 -12.59 -9.93
N TRP A 35 -6.28 -11.80 -10.42
CA TRP A 35 -6.39 -11.18 -11.74
C TRP A 35 -5.92 -12.07 -12.88
N GLY A 36 -4.77 -12.72 -12.70
CA GLY A 36 -4.19 -13.62 -13.70
C GLY A 36 -5.05 -14.86 -13.90
N VAL A 37 -5.29 -15.62 -12.84
CA VAL A 37 -6.05 -16.88 -12.94
C VAL A 37 -7.55 -16.61 -12.96
N GLY A 38 -8.07 -15.82 -12.02
CA GLY A 38 -9.51 -15.53 -11.93
C GLY A 38 -10.03 -14.77 -13.16
N CYS A 39 -9.59 -13.51 -13.35
CA CYS A 39 -10.04 -12.73 -14.49
C CYS A 39 -9.55 -13.27 -15.84
N GLY A 40 -8.34 -13.84 -15.92
CA GLY A 40 -7.86 -14.51 -17.13
C GLY A 40 -8.75 -15.68 -17.57
N THR A 41 -9.14 -16.56 -16.64
CA THR A 41 -10.01 -17.69 -16.97
C THR A 41 -11.43 -17.22 -17.35
N CYS A 42 -11.99 -16.25 -16.60
CA CYS A 42 -13.30 -15.68 -16.92
C CYS A 42 -13.33 -15.00 -18.29
N LEU A 43 -12.32 -14.18 -18.62
CA LEU A 43 -12.20 -13.52 -19.92
C LEU A 43 -11.97 -14.50 -21.07
N LEU A 44 -11.14 -15.53 -20.85
CA LEU A 44 -10.93 -16.58 -21.83
C LEU A 44 -12.25 -17.28 -22.18
N ILE A 45 -13.06 -17.63 -21.17
CA ILE A 45 -14.37 -18.26 -21.36
C ILE A 45 -15.33 -17.29 -22.06
N ALA A 46 -15.43 -16.05 -21.59
CA ALA A 46 -16.37 -15.06 -22.11
C ALA A 46 -16.05 -14.63 -23.56
N THR A 47 -14.77 -14.64 -23.94
CA THR A 47 -14.31 -14.21 -25.28
C THR A 47 -13.98 -15.37 -26.21
N LEU A 48 -14.25 -16.63 -25.80
CA LEU A 48 -13.87 -17.84 -26.53
C LEU A 48 -12.37 -17.86 -26.90
N GLY A 49 -11.52 -17.30 -26.03
CA GLY A 49 -10.08 -17.24 -26.21
C GLY A 49 -9.56 -16.11 -27.10
N LEU A 50 -10.41 -15.19 -27.56
CA LEU A 50 -9.99 -14.07 -28.41
C LEU A 50 -9.23 -12.97 -27.65
N CYS A 51 -9.33 -12.92 -26.32
CA CYS A 51 -8.76 -11.85 -25.53
C CYS A 51 -7.91 -12.35 -24.34
N PRO A 52 -6.56 -12.31 -24.43
CA PRO A 52 -5.68 -12.72 -23.34
C PRO A 52 -5.48 -11.63 -22.26
N LEU A 53 -6.34 -10.62 -22.21
CA LEU A 53 -6.21 -9.43 -21.35
C LEU A 53 -6.05 -9.78 -19.86
N GLY A 54 -6.70 -10.84 -19.38
CA GLY A 54 -6.59 -11.22 -17.96
C GLY A 54 -5.20 -11.75 -17.56
N TYR A 55 -4.43 -12.37 -18.47
CA TYR A 55 -3.04 -12.74 -18.19
C TYR A 55 -2.13 -11.51 -18.04
N PHE A 56 -2.39 -10.46 -18.82
CA PHE A 56 -1.70 -9.17 -18.66
C PHE A 56 -2.07 -8.49 -17.34
N CYS A 57 -3.34 -8.55 -16.93
CA CYS A 57 -3.78 -8.03 -15.62
C CYS A 57 -3.08 -8.73 -14.45
N GLY A 58 -2.82 -10.05 -14.54
CA GLY A 58 -2.05 -10.77 -13.53
C GLY A 58 -0.58 -10.32 -13.45
N PHE A 59 0.06 -9.99 -14.58
CA PHE A 59 1.43 -9.49 -14.59
C PHE A 59 1.56 -8.11 -13.91
N ILE A 60 0.51 -7.29 -13.98
CA ILE A 60 0.50 -5.97 -13.33
C ILE A 60 0.57 -6.08 -11.80
N SER A 61 0.16 -7.21 -11.19
CA SER A 61 0.29 -7.46 -9.75
C SER A 61 1.74 -7.50 -9.24
N PHE A 62 2.74 -7.68 -10.11
CA PHE A 62 4.15 -7.55 -9.72
C PHE A 62 4.51 -6.12 -9.26
N LEU A 63 3.72 -5.11 -9.65
CA LEU A 63 3.88 -3.74 -9.15
C LEU A 63 3.58 -3.59 -7.65
N LEU A 64 2.98 -4.60 -7.01
CA LEU A 64 2.83 -4.63 -5.56
C LEU A 64 4.18 -4.81 -4.84
N ILE A 65 5.20 -5.39 -5.50
CA ILE A 65 6.54 -5.53 -4.92
C ILE A 65 7.21 -4.16 -4.70
N PRO A 66 7.39 -3.31 -5.72
CA PRO A 66 7.98 -1.99 -5.51
C PRO A 66 7.13 -1.10 -4.60
N LEU A 67 5.79 -1.22 -4.65
CA LEU A 67 4.93 -0.55 -3.68
C LEU A 67 5.21 -1.02 -2.25
N GLY A 68 5.32 -2.33 -2.04
CA GLY A 68 5.64 -2.88 -0.72
C GLY A 68 7.03 -2.47 -0.21
N VAL A 69 8.01 -2.31 -1.10
CA VAL A 69 9.33 -1.76 -0.74
C VAL A 69 9.21 -0.29 -0.30
N LEU A 70 8.39 0.51 -0.99
CA LEU A 70 8.15 1.91 -0.62
C LEU A 70 7.47 2.01 0.75
N GLU A 71 6.40 1.25 0.98
CA GLU A 71 5.68 1.17 2.25
C GLU A 71 6.61 0.76 3.40
N LEU A 72 7.42 -0.30 3.18
CA LEU A 72 8.37 -0.79 4.16
C LEU A 72 9.43 0.26 4.51
N THR A 73 9.99 0.92 3.49
CA THR A 73 11.01 1.95 3.65
C THR A 73 10.46 3.13 4.46
N ILE A 74 9.28 3.63 4.08
CA ILE A 74 8.64 4.74 4.80
C ILE A 74 8.28 4.32 6.22
N GLY A 75 7.75 3.11 6.43
CA GLY A 75 7.43 2.58 7.76
C GLY A 75 8.64 2.56 8.68
N PHE A 76 9.78 2.04 8.21
CA PHE A 76 11.02 2.06 8.99
C PHE A 76 11.57 3.46 9.22
N LEU A 77 11.46 4.36 8.24
CA LEU A 77 11.87 5.76 8.41
C LEU A 77 11.00 6.48 9.44
N VAL A 78 9.69 6.23 9.46
CA VAL A 78 8.79 6.78 10.51
C VAL A 78 9.19 6.27 11.89
N LEU A 79 9.57 5.01 12.02
CA LEU A 79 9.96 4.42 13.31
C LEU A 79 11.35 4.84 13.78
N GLY A 80 12.32 4.99 12.86
CA GLY A 80 13.71 5.31 13.18
C GLY A 80 14.02 6.80 13.23
N ASN A 81 13.46 7.59 12.30
CA ASN A 81 13.67 9.03 12.21
C ASN A 81 12.41 9.75 11.66
N PRO A 82 11.35 9.89 12.49
CA PRO A 82 10.05 10.40 12.06
C PRO A 82 10.08 11.83 11.51
N GLU A 83 11.07 12.64 11.90
CA GLU A 83 11.23 14.02 11.41
C GLU A 83 11.62 14.07 9.94
N SER A 84 12.40 13.11 9.46
CA SER A 84 12.89 13.10 8.07
C SER A 84 11.80 12.83 7.02
N VAL A 85 10.64 12.31 7.45
CA VAL A 85 9.57 11.85 6.56
C VAL A 85 8.21 12.51 6.81
N LYS A 86 8.12 13.53 7.68
CA LYS A 86 6.87 14.23 8.03
C LYS A 86 5.99 14.57 6.82
N GLY A 87 6.58 15.15 5.78
CA GLY A 87 5.86 15.52 4.56
C GLY A 87 5.53 14.35 3.62
N MET A 88 6.30 13.28 3.64
CA MET A 88 6.13 12.13 2.73
C MET A 88 4.99 11.20 3.15
N VAL A 89 4.80 11.04 4.46
CA VAL A 89 3.81 10.12 5.04
C VAL A 89 2.38 10.42 4.56
N GLY A 90 2.05 11.70 4.32
CA GLY A 90 0.73 12.10 3.80
C GLY A 90 0.45 11.67 2.36
N TYR A 91 1.48 11.42 1.56
CA TYR A 91 1.33 11.04 0.15
C TYR A 91 1.24 9.53 -0.05
N LEU A 92 1.79 8.73 0.87
CA LEU A 92 1.82 7.28 0.73
C LEU A 92 0.42 6.65 0.52
N PRO A 93 -0.65 7.07 1.23
CA PRO A 93 -1.99 6.55 0.98
C PRO A 93 -2.51 6.77 -0.45
N LEU A 94 -2.03 7.81 -1.14
CA LEU A 94 -2.41 8.08 -2.54
C LEU A 94 -1.84 7.03 -3.50
N PHE A 95 -0.71 6.39 -3.14
CA PHE A 95 -0.13 5.27 -3.88
C PHE A 95 -0.75 3.94 -3.48
N GLU A 96 -1.21 3.81 -2.23
CA GLU A 96 -1.81 2.58 -1.70
C GLU A 96 -3.25 2.35 -2.16
N ILE A 97 -4.08 3.39 -2.32
CA ILE A 97 -5.47 3.23 -2.78
C ILE A 97 -5.56 2.61 -4.19
N PRO A 98 -4.78 3.08 -5.20
CA PRO A 98 -4.77 2.46 -6.51
C PRO A 98 -4.26 1.01 -6.53
N ALA A 99 -3.58 0.54 -5.47
CA ALA A 99 -3.07 -0.82 -5.39
C ALA A 99 -4.18 -1.89 -5.44
N PHE A 100 -5.43 -1.50 -5.16
CA PHE A 100 -6.60 -2.36 -5.37
C PHE A 100 -6.72 -2.81 -6.83
N LEU A 101 -6.39 -1.94 -7.79
CA LEU A 101 -6.39 -2.26 -9.22
C LEU A 101 -5.31 -3.31 -9.58
N LEU A 102 -4.29 -3.45 -8.74
CA LEU A 102 -3.23 -4.44 -8.87
C LEU A 102 -3.57 -5.76 -8.15
N GLY A 103 -4.71 -5.83 -7.45
CA GLY A 103 -5.15 -6.99 -6.67
C GLY A 103 -4.64 -7.02 -5.24
N GLY A 104 -3.99 -5.95 -4.80
CA GLY A 104 -3.60 -5.77 -3.40
C GLY A 104 -4.79 -5.26 -2.60
N ILE A 105 -5.24 -6.04 -1.62
CA ILE A 105 -6.32 -5.62 -0.70
C ILE A 105 -5.73 -4.97 0.57
N VAL A 106 -4.49 -5.30 0.91
CA VAL A 106 -3.84 -4.83 2.14
C VAL A 106 -3.45 -3.36 2.05
N SER A 107 -2.74 -2.92 1.00
CA SER A 107 -2.38 -1.50 0.87
C SER A 107 -3.58 -0.56 0.91
N PRO A 108 -4.68 -0.77 0.15
CA PRO A 108 -5.82 0.14 0.20
C PRO A 108 -6.45 0.24 1.58
N VAL A 109 -6.56 -0.88 2.31
CA VAL A 109 -7.08 -0.89 3.69
C VAL A 109 -6.16 -0.10 4.61
N MET A 110 -4.85 -0.36 4.55
CA MET A 110 -3.86 0.34 5.38
C MET A 110 -3.79 1.83 5.05
N GLY A 111 -3.88 2.21 3.77
CA GLY A 111 -3.90 3.60 3.33
C GLY A 111 -5.14 4.35 3.79
N VAL A 112 -6.32 3.72 3.80
CA VAL A 112 -7.52 4.33 4.39
C VAL A 112 -7.36 4.52 5.89
N VAL A 113 -6.87 3.51 6.61
CA VAL A 113 -6.65 3.62 8.07
C VAL A 113 -5.61 4.71 8.37
N ALA A 114 -4.52 4.75 7.61
CA ALA A 114 -3.48 5.76 7.75
C ALA A 114 -4.03 7.16 7.45
N LEU A 115 -4.84 7.35 6.41
CA LEU A 115 -5.50 8.63 6.14
C LEU A 115 -6.38 9.10 7.29
N VAL A 116 -7.11 8.18 7.94
CA VAL A 116 -7.92 8.51 9.11
C VAL A 116 -7.03 8.94 10.27
N MET A 117 -5.94 8.22 10.54
CA MET A 117 -4.98 8.56 11.61
C MET A 117 -4.23 9.87 11.35
N LEU A 118 -3.86 10.15 10.10
CA LEU A 118 -3.14 11.36 9.70
C LEU A 118 -4.04 12.62 9.69
N ARG A 119 -5.36 12.43 9.65
CA ARG A 119 -6.34 13.54 9.81
C ARG A 119 -6.56 13.95 11.25
N ASP A 120 -6.01 13.21 12.20
CA ASP A 120 -6.10 13.58 13.61
C ASP A 120 -5.41 14.94 13.86
N PRO A 121 -6.04 15.88 14.58
CA PRO A 121 -5.47 17.21 14.83
C PRO A 121 -4.08 17.17 15.46
N GLU A 122 -3.82 16.20 16.34
CA GLU A 122 -2.54 16.02 17.02
C GLU A 122 -1.44 15.63 16.04
N VAL A 123 -1.74 14.65 15.17
CA VAL A 123 -0.80 14.16 14.15
C VAL A 123 -0.55 15.22 13.09
N ARG A 124 -1.62 15.93 12.69
CA ARG A 124 -1.53 17.00 11.71
C ARG A 124 -0.71 18.19 12.22
N GLY A 125 -0.89 18.57 13.48
CA GLY A 125 -0.06 19.58 14.13
C GLY A 125 1.42 19.19 14.21
N TYR A 126 1.72 17.90 14.40
CA TYR A 126 3.10 17.38 14.37
C TYR A 126 3.72 17.40 12.96
N ILE A 127 2.92 17.15 11.91
CA ILE A 127 3.39 17.13 10.52
C ILE A 127 3.62 18.55 9.98
N GLU A 128 2.74 19.49 10.33
CA GLU A 128 2.77 20.88 9.86
C GLU A 128 3.70 21.80 10.67
N GLY A 129 4.11 21.38 11.88
CA GLY A 129 5.05 22.07 12.77
C GLY A 129 6.48 21.55 12.69
#